data_AF-A0A369QGJ2-F1
#
_entry.id   AF-A0A369QGJ2-F1
#
_cell.length_a   1.000
_cell.length_b   1.000
_cell.length_c   1.000
_cell.angle_alpha   90.00
_cell.angle_beta   90.00
_cell.angle_gamma   90.00
#
_symmetry.space_group_name_H-M   'P 1'
#
loop_
_entity.id
_entity.type
_entity.pdbx_description
1 polymer ?
#
loop_
_entity_poly.entity_id
_entity_poly.type
_entity_poly.pdbx_seq_one_letter_code
_entity_poly.pdbx_strand_id
1 'polypeptide(L)'
;MNLNFTNYQKYTNHLISAEQKQFDQHRKHILQFCRDAQSRCAILKHIEVAESYENYKKYIVRLITERFLNYTDPRHPQSPKQTFVITQKGLNYLKAIS
;
A
#
# COMPACT_ATOMS: atom_id res chain seq x y z
N MET A 1 7.59 26.90 -24.13
CA MET A 1 7.49 25.59 -24.80
C MET A 1 6.59 24.73 -23.91
N ASN A 2 5.30 24.61 -24.26
CA ASN A 2 4.33 23.89 -23.43
C ASN A 2 4.42 22.40 -23.71
N LEU A 3 4.90 21.63 -22.73
CA LEU A 3 4.77 20.18 -22.76
C LEU A 3 3.28 19.85 -22.65
N ASN A 4 2.72 19.26 -23.71
CA ASN A 4 1.35 18.73 -23.67
C ASN A 4 1.24 17.74 -22.50
N PHE A 5 0.18 17.89 -21.71
CA PHE A 5 -0.07 17.13 -20.47
C PHE A 5 0.04 15.61 -20.67
N THR A 6 -0.37 15.14 -21.85
CA THR A 6 -0.28 13.75 -22.31
C THR A 6 1.15 13.25 -22.50
N ASN A 7 2.07 14.09 -22.99
CA ASN A 7 3.47 13.73 -23.12
C ASN A 7 4.13 13.64 -21.73
N TYR A 8 3.84 14.57 -20.83
CA TYR A 8 4.37 14.52 -19.46
C TYR A 8 3.92 13.24 -18.73
N GLN A 9 2.64 12.89 -18.82
CA GLN A 9 2.12 11.63 -18.26
C GLN A 9 2.75 10.38 -18.89
N LYS A 10 3.08 10.41 -20.18
CA LYS A 10 3.77 9.30 -20.86
C LYS A 10 5.23 9.15 -20.41
N TYR A 11 5.96 10.26 -20.24
CA TYR A 11 7.34 10.25 -19.74
C TYR A 11 7.41 9.82 -18.27
N THR A 12 6.53 10.34 -17.41
CA THR A 12 6.51 9.96 -15.99
C THR A 12 6.28 8.46 -15.83
N ASN A 13 5.41 7.85 -16.64
CA ASN A 13 5.19 6.40 -16.63
C ASN A 13 6.42 5.57 -17.04
N HIS A 14 7.29 6.11 -17.91
CA HIS A 14 8.53 5.43 -18.32
C HIS A 14 9.67 5.60 -17.29
N LEU A 15 9.57 6.58 -16.39
CA LEU A 15 10.57 6.89 -15.36
C LEU A 15 10.29 6.19 -14.02
N ILE A 16 9.21 5.41 -13.92
CA ILE A 16 8.86 4.67 -12.70
C ILE A 16 9.86 3.51 -12.53
N SER A 17 10.53 3.46 -11.39
CA SER A 17 11.44 2.36 -11.06
C SER A 17 10.68 1.03 -10.97
N ALA A 18 11.36 -0.07 -11.27
CA ALA A 18 10.78 -1.42 -11.12
C ALA A 18 10.24 -1.66 -9.71
N GLU A 19 10.91 -1.10 -8.70
CA GLU A 19 10.47 -1.14 -7.31
C GLU A 19 9.14 -0.40 -7.09
N GLN A 20 8.97 0.79 -7.66
CA GLN A 20 7.72 1.53 -7.52
C GLN A 20 6.58 0.81 -8.25
N LYS A 21 6.83 0.23 -9.42
CA LYS A 21 5.85 -0.58 -10.15
C LYS A 21 5.42 -1.81 -9.34
N GLN A 22 6.37 -2.49 -8.70
CA GLN A 22 6.08 -3.63 -7.81
C GLN A 22 5.28 -3.18 -6.58
N PHE A 23 5.64 -2.04 -5.97
CA PHE A 23 4.90 -1.49 -4.85
C PHE A 23 3.45 -1.15 -5.24
N ASP A 24 3.23 -0.55 -6.42
CA ASP A 24 1.88 -0.21 -6.88
C ASP A 24 1.01 -1.46 -7.09
N GLN A 25 1.59 -2.55 -7.60
CA GLN A 25 0.92 -3.85 -7.68
C GLN A 25 0.53 -4.34 -6.28
N HIS A 26 1.49 -4.45 -5.35
CA HIS A 26 1.20 -4.92 -4.00
C HIS A 26 0.23 -4.02 -3.25
N ARG A 27 0.28 -2.70 -3.42
CA ARG A 27 -0.68 -1.77 -2.81
C ARG A 27 -2.11 -2.17 -3.13
N LYS A 28 -2.43 -2.46 -4.39
CA LYS A 28 -3.79 -2.89 -4.77
C LYS A 28 -4.20 -4.15 -4.00
N HIS A 29 -3.36 -5.18 -4.00
CA HIS A 29 -3.65 -6.46 -3.33
C HIS A 29 -3.81 -6.29 -1.81
N ILE A 30 -2.91 -5.55 -1.16
CA ILE A 30 -3.00 -5.29 0.28
C ILE A 30 -4.30 -4.57 0.63
N LEU A 31 -4.66 -3.51 -0.12
CA LEU A 31 -5.88 -2.76 0.17
C LEU A 31 -7.14 -3.60 -0.04
N GLN A 32 -7.17 -4.48 -1.05
CA GLN A 32 -8.27 -5.41 -1.23
C GLN A 32 -8.40 -6.41 -0.07
N PHE A 33 -7.26 -6.93 0.42
CA PHE A 33 -7.21 -7.90 1.52
C PHE A 33 -7.54 -7.28 2.87
N CYS A 34 -7.10 -6.05 3.11
CA CYS A 34 -7.35 -5.30 4.34
C CYS A 34 -8.73 -4.59 4.38
N ARG A 35 -9.71 -5.03 3.56
CA ARG A 35 -11.11 -4.60 3.74
C ARG A 35 -11.64 -4.98 5.11
N ASP A 36 -11.18 -6.13 5.61
CA ASP A 36 -11.28 -6.54 7.00
C ASP A 36 -9.93 -6.37 7.71
N ALA A 37 -9.92 -6.40 9.03
CA ALA A 37 -8.69 -6.29 9.81
C ALA A 37 -7.75 -7.49 9.58
N GLN A 38 -6.50 -7.24 9.18
CA GLN A 38 -5.51 -8.28 8.88
C GLN A 38 -4.21 -8.10 9.67
N SER A 39 -3.56 -9.19 10.05
CA SER A 39 -2.26 -9.14 10.74
C SER A 39 -1.11 -8.87 9.78
N ARG A 40 0.03 -8.39 10.32
CA ARG A 40 1.27 -8.19 9.54
C ARG A 40 1.66 -9.46 8.78
N CYS A 41 1.70 -10.60 9.46
CA CYS A 41 2.06 -11.88 8.88
C CYS A 41 1.11 -12.27 7.74
N ALA A 42 -0.21 -12.14 7.95
CA ALA A 42 -1.21 -12.46 6.94
C ALA A 42 -1.07 -11.58 5.69
N ILE A 43 -0.84 -10.28 5.86
CA ILE A 43 -0.66 -9.34 4.74
C ILE A 43 0.58 -9.67 3.92
N LEU A 44 1.74 -9.86 4.58
CA LEU A 44 3.00 -10.15 3.86
C LEU A 44 2.93 -11.51 3.15
N LYS A 45 2.29 -12.50 3.77
CA LYS A 45 2.03 -13.80 3.14
C LYS A 45 1.09 -13.67 1.94
N HIS A 46 0.05 -12.83 2.02
CA HIS A 46 -0.91 -12.61 0.94
C HIS A 46 -0.26 -12.03 -0.33
N ILE A 47 0.75 -11.18 -0.17
CA ILE A 47 1.52 -10.62 -1.30
C ILE A 47 2.80 -11.42 -1.62
N GLU A 48 2.95 -12.61 -1.05
CA GLU A 48 4.03 -13.56 -1.31
C GLU A 48 5.45 -13.01 -1.03
N VAL A 49 5.59 -12.18 0.01
CA VAL A 49 6.90 -11.70 0.48
C VAL A 49 7.23 -12.25 1.86
N ALA A 50 8.53 -12.36 2.15
CA ALA A 50 9.00 -12.85 3.44
C ALA A 50 8.53 -11.95 4.59
N GLU A 51 8.21 -12.55 5.75
CA GLU A 51 7.89 -11.79 6.96
C GLU A 51 9.17 -11.21 7.58
N SER A 52 9.57 -10.03 7.10
CA SER A 52 10.70 -9.27 7.63
C SER A 52 10.27 -7.87 8.04
N TYR A 53 11.04 -7.24 8.94
CA TYR A 53 10.81 -5.85 9.33
C TYR A 53 10.92 -4.89 8.13
N GLU A 54 11.86 -5.15 7.20
CA GLU A 54 12.02 -4.34 6.00
C GLU A 54 10.80 -4.42 5.08
N ASN A 55 10.24 -5.63 4.86
CA ASN A 55 9.02 -5.79 4.06
C ASN A 55 7.80 -5.16 4.76
N TYR A 56 7.71 -5.29 6.08
CA TYR A 56 6.69 -4.59 6.87
C TYR A 56 6.78 -3.07 6.66
N LYS A 57 7.98 -2.49 6.75
CA LYS A 57 8.20 -1.06 6.55
C LYS A 57 7.86 -0.63 5.12
N LYS A 58 8.37 -1.39 4.14
CA LYS A 58 8.21 -1.12 2.70
C LYS A 58 6.75 -1.14 2.26
N TYR A 59 5.99 -2.14 2.69
CA TYR A 59 4.64 -2.37 2.17
C TYR A 59 3.52 -1.89 3.10
N ILE A 60 3.65 -2.09 4.41
CA ILE A 60 2.55 -1.82 5.35
C ILE A 60 2.72 -0.44 5.99
N VAL A 61 3.87 -0.14 6.59
CA VAL A 61 4.10 1.17 7.24
C VAL A 61 3.98 2.30 6.23
N ARG A 62 4.51 2.13 5.02
CA ARG A 62 4.34 3.11 3.94
C ARG A 62 2.87 3.42 3.66
N LEU A 63 2.01 2.40 3.57
CA LEU A 63 0.56 2.60 3.35
C LEU A 63 -0.14 3.27 4.54
N ILE A 64 0.35 3.06 5.75
CA ILE A 64 -0.15 3.78 6.94
C ILE A 64 0.26 5.25 6.88
N THR A 65 1.54 5.53 6.61
CA THR A 65 2.05 6.91 6.45
C THR A 65 1.33 7.65 5.33
N GLU A 66 1.03 6.97 4.23
CA GLU A 66 0.24 7.49 3.11
C GLU A 66 -1.28 7.51 3.39
N ARG A 67 -1.72 7.09 4.59
CA ARG A 67 -3.13 7.06 5.06
C ARG A 67 -4.06 6.15 4.26
N PHE A 68 -3.53 5.13 3.60
CA PHE A 68 -4.33 4.10 2.93
C PHE A 68 -4.74 2.96 3.88
N LEU A 69 -3.94 2.70 4.91
CA LEU A 69 -4.25 1.78 6.02
C LEU A 69 -4.26 2.53 7.36
N ASN A 70 -4.96 1.97 8.34
CA ASN A 70 -4.92 2.37 9.74
C ASN A 70 -4.53 1.18 10.62
N TYR A 71 -3.91 1.48 11.77
CA TYR A 71 -3.85 0.56 12.90
C TYR A 71 -5.27 0.34 13.45
N THR A 72 -5.59 -0.88 13.85
CA THR A 72 -6.85 -1.16 14.57
C THR A 72 -6.76 -0.81 16.05
N ASP A 73 -5.56 -0.90 16.65
CA ASP A 73 -5.28 -0.38 18.00
C ASP A 73 -4.20 0.72 17.94
N PRO A 74 -4.57 1.99 17.70
CA PRO A 74 -3.61 3.07 17.54
C PRO A 74 -2.82 3.40 18.82
N ARG A 75 -3.29 2.96 20.00
CA ARG A 75 -2.59 3.21 21.28
C ARG A 75 -1.40 2.27 21.45
N HIS A 76 -1.42 1.10 20.82
CA HIS A 76 -0.37 0.09 20.93
C HIS A 76 0.11 -0.36 19.54
N PRO A 77 0.75 0.53 18.75
CA PRO A 77 1.18 0.24 17.38
C PRO A 77 2.17 -0.93 17.29
N GLN A 78 2.91 -1.19 18.37
CA GLN A 78 3.91 -2.27 18.46
C GLN A 78 3.34 -3.58 19.04
N SER A 79 2.03 -3.62 19.36
CA SER A 79 1.40 -4.82 19.90
C SER A 79 1.56 -6.01 18.94
N PRO A 80 1.91 -7.22 19.44
CA PRO A 80 1.97 -8.41 18.60
C PRO A 80 0.59 -8.80 18.03
N LYS A 81 -0.50 -8.31 18.64
CA LYS A 81 -1.88 -8.50 18.18
C LYS A 81 -2.36 -7.36 17.27
N GLN A 82 -1.47 -6.44 16.88
CA GLN A 82 -1.84 -5.34 16.00
C GLN A 82 -2.33 -5.88 14.65
N THR A 83 -3.43 -5.30 14.17
CA THR A 83 -3.97 -5.56 12.83
C THR A 83 -4.17 -4.25 12.08
N PHE A 84 -4.36 -4.35 10.77
CA PHE A 84 -4.43 -3.21 9.87
C PHE A 84 -5.71 -3.31 9.04
N VAL A 85 -6.37 -2.17 8.86
CA VAL A 85 -7.61 -2.07 8.10
C VAL A 85 -7.54 -0.90 7.13
N ILE A 86 -8.20 -1.04 5.98
CA ILE A 86 -8.26 0.00 4.95
C ILE A 86 -8.98 1.26 5.45
N THR A 87 -8.52 2.42 5.02
CA THR A 87 -9.18 3.71 5.28
C THR A 87 -10.16 4.09 4.17
N GLN A 88 -10.93 5.15 4.38
CA GLN A 88 -11.73 5.75 3.32
C GLN A 88 -10.88 6.19 2.11
N LYS A 89 -9.67 6.70 2.34
CA LYS A 89 -8.73 7.06 1.25
C LYS A 89 -8.32 5.81 0.46
N GLY A 90 -8.04 4.69 1.14
CA GLY A 90 -7.78 3.40 0.51
C GLY A 90 -8.95 2.91 -0.34
N LEU A 91 -10.16 2.99 0.20
CA LEU A 91 -11.37 2.61 -0.54
C LEU A 91 -11.57 3.47 -1.79
N ASN A 92 -11.36 4.79 -1.68
CA ASN A 92 -11.47 5.70 -2.82
C ASN A 92 -10.42 5.39 -3.88
N TYR A 93 -9.18 5.07 -3.48
CA TYR A 93 -8.14 4.63 -4.40
C TYR A 93 -8.57 3.37 -5.16
N LEU A 94 -9.05 2.33 -4.47
CA LEU A 94 -9.52 1.11 -5.13
C LEU A 94 -10.62 1.39 -6.14
N LYS A 95 -11.60 2.25 -5.81
CA LYS A 95 -12.67 2.66 -6.74
C LYS A 95 -12.14 3.36 -7.99
N ALA A 96 -11.12 4.22 -7.84
CA ALA A 96 -10.56 5.00 -8.96
C ALA A 96 -9.73 4.16 -9.94
N ILE A 97 -9.27 2.98 -9.52
CA ILE A 97 -8.48 2.05 -10.36
C ILE A 97 -9.26 0.77 -10.74
N SER A 98 -10.55 0.70 -10.37
CA SER A 98 -11.45 -0.41 -10.72
C SER A 98 -11.97 -0.28 -12.14
#